data_AF-A0A7V9EQR1-F1
#
_entry.id   AF-A0A7V9EQR1-F1
#
_cell.length_a   1.000
_cell.length_b   1.000
_cell.length_c   1.000
_cell.angle_alpha   90.00
_cell.angle_beta   90.00
_cell.angle_gamma   90.00
#
_symmetry.space_group_name_H-M   'P 1'
#
loop_
_entity.id
_entity.type
_entity.pdbx_description
1 polymer ?
#
loop_
_entity_poly.entity_id
_entity_poly.type
_entity_poly.pdbx_seq_one_letter_code
_entity_poly.pdbx_strand_id
1 'polypeptide(L)'
;MPVPHTYTIKAGTKSKLLLVYATPAESTSGKTGLAENISAASAAYIREGDSAACQVPIVEGRLGEWGAGALAEVDPELLPGLYQFGAPDEMLAEGSARAVLLIRFADAVIKPVEIHLVAYDPQDAERMGVWSLAGHKRHEFLRQALPRFTEKELALGEQAEKELAEKIKKAS
;
A
#
# COMPACT_ATOMS: atom_id res chain seq x y z
N MET A 1 13.07 -10.41 19.54
CA MET A 1 12.49 -9.05 19.41
C MET A 1 11.17 -9.22 18.68
N PRO A 2 10.02 -8.80 19.24
CA PRO A 2 8.75 -9.10 18.62
C PRO A 2 8.49 -8.15 17.44
N VAL A 3 8.15 -8.71 16.28
CA VAL A 3 7.95 -7.96 15.02
C VAL A 3 6.63 -7.17 15.10
N PRO A 4 6.64 -5.83 14.92
CA PRO A 4 5.42 -5.05 14.75
C PRO A 4 4.82 -5.30 13.37
N HIS A 5 3.50 -5.53 13.28
CA HIS A 5 2.78 -5.66 12.02
C HIS A 5 2.21 -4.30 11.63
N THR A 6 3.03 -3.48 10.98
CA THR A 6 2.63 -2.14 10.53
C THR A 6 2.58 -2.12 9.01
N TYR A 7 1.45 -1.66 8.46
CA TYR A 7 1.24 -1.49 7.03
C TYR A 7 0.98 -0.01 6.71
N THR A 8 1.48 0.44 5.57
CA THR A 8 1.10 1.72 4.97
C THR A 8 0.42 1.43 3.64
N ILE A 9 -0.87 1.73 3.56
CA ILE A 9 -1.74 1.35 2.44
C ILE A 9 -2.46 2.60 1.94
N LYS A 10 -2.64 2.72 0.62
CA LYS A 10 -3.48 3.78 0.07
C LYS A 10 -4.93 3.60 0.53
N ALA A 11 -5.54 4.66 1.05
CA ALA A 11 -6.96 4.65 1.39
C ALA A 11 -7.82 4.32 0.15
N GLY A 12 -8.87 3.53 0.33
CA GLY A 12 -9.74 3.02 -0.74
C GLY A 12 -9.18 1.80 -1.48
N THR A 13 -8.02 1.26 -1.07
CA THR A 13 -7.50 0.03 -1.67
C THR A 13 -8.41 -1.15 -1.34
N LYS A 14 -8.70 -1.95 -2.36
CA LYS A 14 -9.49 -3.17 -2.24
C LYS A 14 -8.65 -4.44 -2.30
N SER A 15 -9.21 -5.52 -1.79
CA SER A 15 -8.66 -6.88 -1.94
C SER A 15 -7.24 -7.03 -1.42
N LYS A 16 -6.93 -6.45 -0.25
CA LYS A 16 -5.61 -6.58 0.36
C LYS A 16 -5.49 -7.79 1.28
N LEU A 17 -4.33 -8.42 1.17
CA LEU A 17 -3.91 -9.55 1.96
C LEU A 17 -2.83 -9.06 2.92
N LEU A 18 -3.07 -9.29 4.20
CA LEU A 18 -2.16 -8.94 5.29
C LEU A 18 -1.46 -10.21 5.77
N LEU A 19 -0.19 -10.10 6.12
CA LEU A 19 0.55 -11.17 6.76
C LEU A 19 0.56 -10.92 8.27
N VAL A 20 0.13 -11.92 9.02
CA VAL A 20 0.04 -11.84 10.49
C VAL A 20 0.78 -13.03 11.09
N TYR A 21 1.52 -12.75 12.16
CA TYR A 21 2.26 -13.77 12.88
C TYR A 21 1.56 -14.13 14.19
N ALA A 22 1.34 -15.44 14.39
CA ALA A 22 0.73 -16.01 15.57
C ALA A 22 1.73 -16.85 16.36
N THR A 23 1.76 -16.62 17.68
CA THR A 23 2.55 -17.41 18.63
C THR A 23 1.65 -17.97 19.72
N PRO A 24 1.94 -19.13 20.31
CA PRO A 24 1.28 -19.55 21.54
C PRO A 24 1.62 -18.57 22.67
N ALA A 25 0.82 -18.54 23.73
CA ALA A 25 1.05 -17.63 24.86
C ALA A 25 2.37 -17.92 25.61
N GLU A 26 2.76 -19.20 25.68
CA GLU A 26 3.86 -19.69 26.52
C GLU A 26 5.17 -19.93 25.74
N SER A 27 5.20 -19.66 24.43
CA SER A 27 6.38 -19.91 23.59
C SER A 27 6.48 -18.90 22.45
N THR A 28 7.69 -18.70 21.95
CA THR A 28 7.97 -17.85 20.79
C THR A 28 7.98 -18.62 19.46
N SER A 29 7.73 -19.93 19.49
CA SER A 29 7.56 -20.74 18.28
C SER A 29 6.28 -20.33 17.55
N GLY A 30 6.27 -20.36 16.21
CA GLY A 30 5.05 -20.11 15.47
C GLY A 30 3.95 -21.11 15.79
N LYS A 31 2.74 -20.63 16.02
CA LYS A 31 1.57 -21.50 16.26
C LYS A 31 0.96 -21.89 14.92
N THR A 32 0.86 -23.18 14.65
CA THR A 32 0.24 -23.70 13.42
C THR A 32 -1.18 -24.25 13.67
N GLY A 33 -1.94 -24.50 12.60
CA GLY A 33 -3.27 -25.12 12.65
C GLY A 33 -4.42 -24.20 13.08
N LEU A 34 -4.23 -22.88 13.16
CA LEU A 34 -5.29 -21.95 13.56
C LEU A 34 -6.40 -21.82 12.52
N ALA A 35 -6.07 -22.01 11.23
CA ALA A 35 -7.03 -21.94 10.14
C ALA A 35 -8.11 -23.04 10.24
N GLU A 36 -7.80 -24.18 10.87
CA GLU A 36 -8.76 -25.28 11.10
C GLU A 36 -9.70 -25.02 12.29
N ASN A 37 -9.34 -24.08 13.19
CA ASN A 37 -10.09 -23.76 14.41
C ASN A 37 -10.67 -22.33 14.41
N ILE A 38 -11.13 -21.90 13.24
CA ILE A 38 -11.76 -20.59 13.02
C ILE A 38 -13.00 -20.35 13.88
N SER A 39 -13.69 -21.41 14.33
CA SER A 39 -14.85 -21.27 15.24
C SER A 39 -14.50 -20.66 16.60
N ALA A 40 -13.25 -20.81 17.04
CA ALA A 40 -12.73 -20.22 18.28
C ALA A 40 -12.07 -18.85 18.06
N ALA A 41 -12.14 -18.32 16.84
CA ALA A 41 -11.48 -17.09 16.45
C ALA A 41 -12.44 -15.89 16.49
N SER A 42 -11.91 -14.71 16.82
CA SER A 42 -12.63 -13.45 16.68
C SER A 42 -11.71 -12.40 16.09
N ALA A 43 -12.22 -11.63 15.12
CA ALA A 43 -11.54 -10.47 14.58
C ALA A 43 -12.43 -9.25 14.70
N ALA A 44 -11.81 -8.11 14.98
CA ALA A 44 -12.46 -6.82 14.96
C ALA A 44 -11.45 -5.75 14.52
N TYR A 45 -11.96 -4.72 13.86
CA TYR A 45 -11.17 -3.53 13.57
C TYR A 45 -11.86 -2.28 14.06
N ILE A 46 -11.10 -1.22 14.23
CA ILE A 46 -11.61 0.13 14.43
C ILE A 46 -10.81 1.09 13.56
N ARG A 47 -11.50 2.02 12.92
CA ARG A 47 -10.86 3.12 12.18
C ARG A 47 -10.77 4.33 13.08
N GLU A 48 -9.73 5.12 12.89
CA GLU A 48 -9.58 6.37 13.63
C GLU A 48 -10.76 7.30 13.32
N GLY A 49 -11.44 7.78 14.37
CA GLY A 49 -12.66 8.57 14.28
C GLY A 49 -13.97 7.79 14.46
N ASP A 50 -13.94 6.45 14.41
CA ASP A 50 -15.13 5.63 14.66
C ASP A 50 -15.49 5.59 16.15
N SER A 51 -16.79 5.53 16.45
CA SER A 51 -17.31 5.45 17.82
C SER A 51 -17.43 4.02 18.36
N ALA A 52 -17.29 3.01 17.50
CA ALA A 52 -17.39 1.60 17.84
C ALA A 52 -16.50 0.76 16.93
N ALA A 53 -16.05 -0.40 17.42
CA ALA A 53 -15.33 -1.38 16.62
C ALA A 53 -16.30 -2.20 15.76
N CYS A 54 -15.85 -2.57 14.57
CA CYS A 54 -16.56 -3.43 13.63
C CYS A 54 -16.03 -4.86 13.75
N GLN A 55 -16.93 -5.82 13.99
CA GLN A 55 -16.57 -7.23 14.00
C GLN A 55 -16.35 -7.73 12.56
N VAL A 56 -15.34 -8.58 12.39
CA VAL A 56 -15.04 -9.25 11.12
C VAL A 56 -15.32 -10.74 11.29
N PRO A 57 -16.22 -11.33 10.50
CA PRO A 57 -16.38 -12.78 10.47
C PRO A 57 -15.09 -13.39 9.93
N ILE A 58 -14.47 -14.29 10.68
CA ILE A 58 -13.31 -15.04 10.18
C ILE A 58 -13.84 -16.27 9.46
N VAL A 59 -13.37 -16.47 8.24
CA VAL A 59 -13.71 -17.63 7.42
C VAL A 59 -12.45 -18.34 6.97
N GLU A 60 -12.60 -19.62 6.62
CA GLU A 60 -11.49 -20.38 6.04
C GLU A 60 -11.11 -19.75 4.70
N GLY A 61 -9.83 -19.42 4.55
CA GLY A 61 -9.27 -18.87 3.34
C GLY A 61 -8.39 -19.86 2.60
N ARG A 62 -8.00 -19.48 1.39
CA ARG A 62 -6.93 -20.14 0.63
C ARG A 62 -5.81 -19.14 0.39
N LEU A 63 -4.58 -19.62 0.35
CA LEU A 63 -3.43 -18.76 0.10
C LEU A 63 -3.54 -18.07 -1.26
N GLY A 64 -3.18 -16.79 -1.28
CA GLY A 64 -3.31 -15.92 -2.45
C GLY A 64 -4.74 -15.53 -2.84
N GLU A 65 -5.78 -16.17 -2.29
CA GLU A 65 -7.18 -15.79 -2.55
C GLU A 65 -7.65 -14.75 -1.53
N TRP A 66 -8.18 -13.63 -2.02
CA TRP A 66 -8.79 -12.63 -1.14
C TRP A 66 -10.25 -12.98 -0.88
N GLY A 67 -10.62 -12.97 0.40
CA GLY A 67 -11.99 -12.88 0.88
C GLY A 67 -11.98 -12.05 2.17
N ALA A 68 -13.01 -11.24 2.40
CA ALA A 68 -13.09 -10.43 3.62
C ALA A 68 -13.11 -11.35 4.86
N GLY A 69 -12.12 -11.21 5.73
CA GLY A 69 -11.96 -12.06 6.92
C GLY A 69 -11.42 -13.47 6.64
N ALA A 70 -11.03 -13.78 5.40
CA ALA A 70 -10.45 -15.08 5.05
C ALA A 70 -9.07 -15.24 5.70
N LEU A 71 -8.87 -16.33 6.44
CA LEU A 71 -7.60 -16.67 7.07
C LEU A 71 -7.04 -17.95 6.47
N ALA A 72 -5.80 -17.90 5.99
CA ALA A 72 -5.08 -19.05 5.45
C ALA A 72 -3.72 -19.18 6.12
N GLU A 73 -3.33 -20.40 6.48
CA GLU A 73 -1.97 -20.71 6.94
C GLU A 73 -1.01 -20.68 5.74
N VAL A 74 0.14 -20.01 5.86
CA VAL A 74 1.09 -19.85 4.74
C VAL A 74 1.89 -21.12 4.51
N ASP A 75 2.63 -21.56 5.51
CA ASP A 75 3.40 -22.80 5.45
C ASP A 75 3.75 -23.23 6.88
N PRO A 76 3.18 -24.35 7.37
CA PRO A 76 3.43 -24.80 8.73
C PRO A 76 4.86 -25.34 8.96
N GLU A 77 5.58 -25.69 7.90
CA GLU A 77 6.92 -26.29 7.98
C GLU A 77 8.02 -25.24 7.82
N LEU A 78 7.92 -24.40 6.78
CA LEU A 78 8.93 -23.40 6.44
C LEU A 78 8.70 -22.06 7.15
N LEU A 79 7.44 -21.68 7.39
CA LEU A 79 7.04 -20.40 7.99
C LEU A 79 6.01 -20.59 9.11
N PRO A 80 6.30 -21.43 10.13
CA PRO A 80 5.34 -21.73 11.18
C PRO A 80 4.86 -20.45 11.86
N GLY A 81 3.55 -20.34 12.07
CA GLY A 81 2.91 -19.18 12.69
C GLY A 81 2.60 -18.02 11.75
N LEU A 82 3.00 -18.08 10.48
CA LEU A 82 2.63 -17.06 9.50
C LEU A 82 1.29 -17.38 8.84
N TYR A 83 0.37 -16.43 8.91
CA TYR A 83 -0.94 -16.51 8.30
C TYR A 83 -1.17 -15.34 7.35
N GLN A 84 -1.96 -15.59 6.33
CA GLN A 84 -2.48 -14.60 5.40
C GLN A 84 -3.93 -14.29 5.80
N PHE A 85 -4.24 -13.01 5.98
CA PHE A 85 -5.57 -12.53 6.34
C PHE A 85 -6.10 -11.56 5.29
N GLY A 86 -7.32 -11.81 4.81
CA GLY A 86 -8.01 -10.91 3.88
C GLY A 86 -8.62 -9.72 4.61
N ALA A 87 -8.02 -8.55 4.43
CA ALA A 87 -8.52 -7.30 4.98
C ALA A 87 -9.92 -6.98 4.40
N PRO A 88 -10.92 -6.68 5.23
CA PRO A 88 -12.19 -6.12 4.74
C PRO A 88 -11.97 -4.80 4.01
N ASP A 89 -12.63 -4.60 2.87
CA ASP A 89 -12.49 -3.38 2.08
C ASP A 89 -12.96 -2.14 2.86
N GLU A 90 -13.97 -2.29 3.72
CA GLU A 90 -14.52 -1.23 4.57
C GLU A 90 -13.49 -0.72 5.59
N MET A 91 -12.61 -1.59 6.06
CA MET A 91 -11.52 -1.23 6.97
C MET A 91 -10.51 -0.30 6.29
N LEU A 92 -10.29 -0.49 4.98
CA LEU A 92 -9.34 0.25 4.16
C LEU A 92 -9.96 1.41 3.39
N ALA A 93 -11.28 1.65 3.55
CA ALA A 93 -12.00 2.69 2.85
C ALA A 93 -11.42 4.09 3.11
N GLU A 94 -11.77 5.05 2.26
CA GLU A 94 -11.43 6.46 2.46
C GLU A 94 -12.15 7.05 3.68
N GLY A 95 -11.63 8.17 4.21
CA GLY A 95 -12.23 8.89 5.33
C GLY A 95 -11.62 8.63 6.71
N SER A 96 -10.57 7.82 6.80
CA SER A 96 -9.78 7.66 8.03
C SER A 96 -8.28 7.61 7.71
N ALA A 97 -7.44 8.06 8.64
CA ALA A 97 -5.99 8.06 8.50
C ALA A 97 -5.33 6.77 9.02
N ARG A 98 -6.06 6.00 9.84
CA ARG A 98 -5.54 4.80 10.48
C ARG A 98 -6.64 3.79 10.75
N ALA A 99 -6.31 2.51 10.63
CA ALA A 99 -7.12 1.41 11.14
C ALA A 99 -6.27 0.50 12.01
N VAL A 100 -6.88 -0.10 13.03
CA VAL A 100 -6.25 -1.13 13.85
C VAL A 100 -7.11 -2.38 13.78
N LEU A 101 -6.48 -3.49 13.41
CA LEU A 101 -7.09 -4.81 13.36
C LEU A 101 -6.54 -5.66 14.50
N LEU A 102 -7.44 -6.32 15.22
CA LEU A 102 -7.10 -7.31 16.23
C LEU A 102 -7.73 -8.65 15.85
N ILE A 103 -6.90 -9.69 15.81
CA ILE A 103 -7.33 -11.08 15.62
C ILE A 103 -7.00 -11.83 16.91
N ARG A 104 -7.96 -12.59 17.42
CA ARG A 104 -7.83 -13.34 18.68
C ARG A 104 -8.18 -14.79 18.46
N PHE A 105 -7.36 -15.66 19.05
CA PHE A 105 -7.59 -17.08 19.22
C PHE A 105 -7.49 -17.41 20.71
N ALA A 106 -8.09 -18.52 21.13
CA ALA A 106 -8.01 -18.96 22.53
C ALA A 106 -6.59 -19.40 22.92
N ASP A 107 -5.85 -20.01 21.99
CA ASP A 107 -4.55 -20.64 22.20
C ASP A 107 -3.40 -19.96 21.43
N ALA A 108 -3.66 -18.79 20.83
CA ALA A 108 -2.67 -18.01 20.14
C ALA A 108 -2.78 -16.51 20.42
N VAL A 109 -1.63 -15.87 20.45
CA VAL A 109 -1.44 -14.44 20.57
C VAL A 109 -1.02 -13.91 19.21
N ILE A 110 -1.85 -13.03 18.64
CA ILE A 110 -1.54 -12.25 17.45
C ILE A 110 -1.47 -10.80 17.88
N LYS A 111 -0.38 -10.11 17.51
CA LYS A 111 -0.25 -8.69 17.81
C LYS A 111 -1.24 -7.87 16.99
N PRO A 112 -1.72 -6.73 17.52
CA PRO A 112 -2.52 -5.79 16.75
C PRO A 112 -1.79 -5.41 15.45
N VAL A 113 -2.53 -5.39 14.35
CA VAL A 113 -2.05 -4.94 13.05
C VAL A 113 -2.42 -3.48 12.90
N GLU A 114 -1.42 -2.63 12.79
CA GLU A 114 -1.61 -1.19 12.61
C GLU A 114 -1.51 -0.84 11.13
N ILE A 115 -2.52 -0.15 10.61
CA ILE A 115 -2.60 0.20 9.21
C ILE A 115 -2.70 1.71 9.09
N HIS A 116 -1.71 2.33 8.47
CA HIS A 116 -1.75 3.73 8.08
C HIS A 116 -2.39 3.87 6.71
N LEU A 117 -3.47 4.64 6.64
CA LEU A 117 -4.21 4.92 5.43
C LEU A 117 -3.76 6.26 4.86
N VAL A 118 -3.08 6.22 3.72
CA VAL A 118 -2.50 7.40 3.06
C VAL A 118 -3.25 7.73 1.76
N ALA A 119 -3.28 9.00 1.37
CA ALA A 119 -3.99 9.43 0.15
C ALA A 119 -3.27 9.05 -1.15
N TYR A 120 -1.97 8.76 -1.08
CA TYR A 120 -1.14 8.37 -2.20
C TYR A 120 -0.81 6.87 -2.15
N ASP A 121 -0.36 6.30 -3.27
CA ASP A 121 0.17 4.94 -3.26
C ASP A 121 1.66 4.98 -2.87
N PRO A 122 2.05 4.45 -1.69
CA PRO A 122 3.44 4.45 -1.26
C PRO A 122 4.33 3.52 -2.10
N GLN A 123 3.76 2.61 -2.89
CA GLN A 123 4.51 1.70 -3.76
C GLN A 123 4.59 2.21 -5.22
N ASP A 124 4.01 3.37 -5.54
CA ASP A 124 4.07 3.98 -6.87
C ASP A 124 5.41 4.69 -7.08
N ALA A 125 6.33 4.01 -7.76
CA ALA A 125 7.67 4.50 -8.07
C ALA A 125 7.68 5.69 -9.05
N GLU A 126 6.61 5.92 -9.82
CA GLU A 126 6.55 7.02 -10.78
C GLU A 126 6.17 8.34 -10.10
N ARG A 127 5.28 8.27 -9.11
CA ARG A 127 4.76 9.45 -8.41
C ARG A 127 5.51 9.79 -7.13
N MET A 128 6.14 8.79 -6.50
CA MET A 128 6.90 8.96 -5.27
C MET A 128 8.41 9.04 -5.57
N GLY A 129 8.88 10.19 -6.09
CA GLY A 129 10.31 10.41 -6.31
C GLY A 129 10.65 11.69 -7.08
N VAL A 130 11.95 12.01 -7.16
CA VAL A 130 12.50 13.12 -7.97
C VAL A 130 12.13 12.98 -9.46
N TRP A 131 11.76 11.77 -9.90
CA TRP A 131 11.27 11.50 -11.25
C TRP A 131 9.98 12.28 -11.59
N SER A 132 9.09 12.49 -10.62
CA SER A 132 7.91 13.36 -10.80
C SER A 132 8.31 14.82 -11.04
N LEU A 133 9.46 15.27 -10.53
CA LEU A 133 10.06 16.57 -10.81
C LEU A 133 10.81 16.63 -12.15
N ALA A 134 11.16 15.49 -12.74
CA ALA A 134 11.98 15.36 -13.96
C ALA A 134 11.18 14.93 -15.21
N GLY A 135 9.94 14.43 -15.05
CA GLY A 135 9.16 13.85 -16.15
C GLY A 135 8.56 14.85 -17.14
N HIS A 136 8.26 14.37 -18.36
CA HIS A 136 7.61 15.11 -19.46
C HIS A 136 6.33 15.87 -19.06
N LYS A 137 5.62 15.42 -18.02
CA LYS A 137 4.40 16.08 -17.51
C LYS A 137 4.68 17.44 -16.84
N ARG A 138 5.89 17.68 -16.33
CA ARG A 138 6.31 19.03 -15.88
C ARG A 138 6.44 19.97 -17.07
N HIS A 139 6.97 19.51 -18.20
CA HIS A 139 7.08 20.33 -19.41
C HIS A 139 5.69 20.68 -19.96
N GLU A 140 4.74 19.76 -19.95
CA GLU A 140 3.35 20.05 -20.32
C GLU A 140 2.68 21.03 -19.34
N PHE A 141 2.87 20.85 -18.03
CA PHE A 141 2.37 21.78 -17.01
C PHE A 141 3.00 23.17 -17.14
N LEU A 142 4.32 23.28 -17.36
CA LEU A 142 5.02 24.54 -17.55
C LEU A 142 4.60 25.23 -18.86
N ARG A 143 4.38 24.47 -19.94
CA ARG A 143 3.83 24.98 -21.21
C ARG A 143 2.43 25.56 -21.03
N GLN A 144 1.59 24.94 -20.20
CA GLN A 144 0.24 25.45 -19.91
C GLN A 144 0.26 26.62 -18.93
N ALA A 145 1.14 26.61 -17.92
CA ALA A 145 1.18 27.60 -16.86
C ALA A 145 1.95 28.89 -17.24
N LEU A 146 2.90 28.82 -18.18
CA LEU A 146 3.74 29.95 -18.60
C LEU A 146 3.84 30.05 -20.14
N PRO A 147 2.72 30.27 -20.85
CA PRO A 147 2.70 30.29 -22.31
C PRO A 147 3.68 31.31 -22.93
N ARG A 148 3.85 32.47 -22.27
CA ARG A 148 4.76 33.54 -22.74
C ARG A 148 6.25 33.22 -22.64
N PHE A 149 6.67 32.33 -21.74
CA PHE A 149 8.08 31.91 -21.67
C PHE A 149 8.40 30.90 -22.77
N THR A 150 7.45 30.01 -23.08
CA THR A 150 7.58 29.04 -24.17
C THR A 150 7.66 29.71 -25.54
N GLU A 151 6.88 30.76 -25.79
CA GLU A 151 6.98 31.55 -27.03
C GLU A 151 8.36 32.21 -27.19
N LYS A 152 8.93 32.73 -26.09
CA LYS A 152 10.26 33.36 -26.12
C LYS A 152 11.38 32.35 -26.36
N GLU A 153 11.31 31.15 -25.77
CA GLU A 153 12.31 30.10 -26.01
C GLU A 153 12.25 29.56 -27.44
N LEU A 154 11.05 29.40 -28.03
CA LEU A 154 10.89 29.04 -29.44
C LEU A 154 11.45 30.11 -30.39
N ALA A 155 11.19 31.39 -30.11
CA ALA A 155 11.74 32.49 -30.92
C ALA A 155 13.28 32.55 -30.85
N LEU A 156 13.86 32.28 -29.68
CA LEU A 156 15.32 32.19 -29.50
C LEU A 156 15.91 30.97 -30.22
N GLY A 157 15.22 29.83 -30.19
CA GLY A 157 15.60 28.61 -30.92
C GLY A 157 15.62 28.81 -32.44
N GLU A 158 14.57 29.43 -33.00
CA GLU A 158 14.50 29.73 -34.44
C GLU A 158 15.60 30.70 -34.90
N GLN A 159 15.98 31.66 -34.05
CA GLN A 159 17.09 32.57 -34.34
C GLN A 159 18.44 31.83 -34.35
N ALA A 160 18.67 30.94 -33.38
CA ALA A 160 19.88 30.13 -33.33
C ALA A 160 19.99 29.16 -34.52
N GLU A 161 18.88 28.56 -34.97
CA GLU A 161 18.86 27.69 -36.15
C GLU A 161 19.14 28.46 -37.45
N LYS A 162 18.61 29.68 -37.60
CA LYS A 162 18.92 30.56 -38.75
C LYS A 162 20.38 30.99 -38.77
N GLU A 163 20.96 31.33 -37.63
CA GLU A 163 22.38 31.66 -37.52
C GLU A 163 23.29 30.46 -37.86
N LEU A 164 22.88 29.25 -37.45
CA LEU A 164 23.61 28.02 -37.78
C LEU A 164 23.51 27.72 -39.28
N ALA A 165 22.33 27.88 -39.88
CA ALA A 165 22.12 27.70 -41.32
C ALA A 165 22.93 28.71 -42.15
N GLU A 166 23.02 29.97 -41.72
CA GLU A 166 23.88 30.97 -42.35
C GLU A 166 25.37 30.65 -42.22
N LYS A 167 25.82 30.16 -41.06
CA LYS A 167 27.20 29.71 -40.86
C LYS A 167 27.56 28.52 -41.74
N ILE A 168 26.65 27.54 -41.87
CA ILE A 168 26.84 26.37 -42.74
C ILE A 168 26.90 26.81 -44.21
N LYS A 169 26.06 27.75 -44.63
CA LYS A 169 26.05 28.30 -46.01
C LYS A 169 27.26 29.16 -46.34
N LYS A 170 27.90 29.79 -45.34
CA LYS A 170 29.18 30.51 -45.49
C LYS A 170 30.41 29.59 -45.48
N ALA A 171 30.26 28.35 -45.01
CA ALA A 171 31.33 27.36 -44.94
C ALA A 171 31.35 26.38 -46.13
N SER A 172 30.39 26.49 -47.06
CA SER A 172 30.36 25.83 -48.38
C SER A 172 30.77 26.80 -49.48
#